data_AF-J9R1A7-F1
#
_entry.id   AF-J9R1A7-F1
#
_cell.length_a   1.000
_cell.length_b   1.000
_cell.length_c   1.000
_cell.angle_alpha   90.00
_cell.angle_beta   90.00
_cell.angle_gamma   90.00
#
_symmetry.space_group_name_H-M   'P 1'
#
loop_
_entity.id
_entity.type
_entity.pdbx_description
1 polymer ?
#
loop_
_entity_poly.entity_id
_entity_poly.type
_entity_poly.pdbx_seq_one_letter_code
_entity_poly.pdbx_strand_id
1 'polypeptide(L)'
;MENNVFEILKETFENPKIWNYYSGKNFKNFPLVSEQESKNFINEFIKLSGKSESEFNNLIQELGDRTVHVVSAFFIGHYIYQNTNLKSKIDREITKIKKDLNINSEVNFSFMWFLTCLFHDIGYKLEEQQPPKYENFEQLLNENSGAMPEICGIPKFYNTIYKNYFNFRLKEHCKNDHGITIAHIMYHKLCNIRKVAEKNPKEHQINLNWEKDLEKIFAFCSWNVLAHNIWFAEKGKTCDVRKYKVFEMEILIFDEKYKINPNEFPFFFLFCLVDTIEPYKKVLDLEMLKKIDLEFFEDKIIITDNFSCNCGKAILKQAKDLNKWLTYTNNETENKIMISLNQKPI
;
A
#
# COMPACT_ATOMS: atom_id res chain seq x y z
N MET A 1 -8.80 -20.90 -11.89
CA MET A 1 -10.23 -20.51 -11.93
C MET A 1 -10.26 -19.10 -12.46
N GLU A 2 -11.09 -18.85 -13.47
CA GLU A 2 -11.32 -17.51 -14.00
C GLU A 2 -12.44 -16.91 -13.16
N ASN A 3 -12.09 -15.99 -12.27
CA ASN A 3 -13.04 -15.27 -11.43
C ASN A 3 -12.96 -13.80 -11.82
N ASN A 4 -14.11 -13.14 -11.93
CA ASN A 4 -14.10 -11.70 -12.12
C ASN A 4 -13.71 -11.00 -10.81
N VAL A 5 -13.24 -9.75 -10.91
CA VAL A 5 -12.75 -8.98 -9.76
C VAL A 5 -13.79 -8.85 -8.65
N PHE A 6 -15.07 -8.69 -9.00
CA PHE A 6 -16.15 -8.61 -8.01
C PHE A 6 -16.29 -9.91 -7.21
N GLU A 7 -16.24 -11.07 -7.88
CA GLU A 7 -16.28 -12.38 -7.23
C GLU A 7 -15.08 -12.61 -6.32
N ILE A 8 -13.88 -12.21 -6.76
CA ILE A 8 -12.65 -12.29 -5.94
C ILE A 8 -12.81 -11.47 -4.64
N LEU A 9 -13.30 -10.24 -4.75
CA LEU A 9 -13.51 -9.36 -3.60
C LEU A 9 -14.54 -9.97 -2.63
N LYS A 10 -15.63 -10.50 -3.17
CA LYS A 10 -16.69 -11.15 -2.39
C LYS A 10 -16.22 -12.44 -1.71
N GLU A 11 -15.56 -13.33 -2.44
CA GLU A 11 -14.99 -14.58 -1.93
C GLU A 11 -13.99 -14.31 -0.80
N THR A 12 -13.12 -13.30 -0.99
CA THR A 12 -12.16 -12.90 0.04
C THR A 12 -12.89 -12.41 1.29
N PHE A 13 -13.87 -11.52 1.13
CA PHE A 13 -14.65 -10.99 2.25
C PHE A 13 -15.38 -12.10 3.03
N GLU A 14 -16.01 -13.04 2.33
CA GLU A 14 -16.75 -14.18 2.92
C GLU A 14 -15.85 -15.17 3.67
N ASN A 15 -14.53 -15.08 3.51
CA ASN A 15 -13.55 -15.87 4.24
C ASN A 15 -12.80 -15.04 5.30
N PRO A 16 -13.43 -14.71 6.45
CA PRO A 16 -12.79 -13.87 7.48
C PRO A 16 -11.50 -14.46 8.05
N LYS A 17 -11.26 -15.77 7.93
CA LYS A 17 -10.03 -16.41 8.44
C LYS A 17 -8.76 -15.90 7.75
N ILE A 18 -8.85 -15.36 6.53
CA ILE A 18 -7.68 -14.92 5.77
C ILE A 18 -7.36 -13.43 5.94
N TRP A 19 -8.33 -12.60 6.36
CA TRP A 19 -8.17 -11.14 6.43
C TRP A 19 -8.57 -10.53 7.77
N ASN A 20 -9.53 -11.12 8.51
CA ASN A 20 -10.04 -10.54 9.74
C ASN A 20 -9.09 -10.83 10.91
N TYR A 21 -8.12 -9.92 11.07
CA TYR A 21 -7.18 -9.96 12.18
C TYR A 21 -7.88 -9.88 13.55
N TYR A 22 -8.97 -9.11 13.65
CA TYR A 22 -9.75 -8.95 14.87
C TYR A 22 -10.89 -9.97 14.93
N SER A 23 -10.51 -11.24 15.13
CA SER A 23 -11.35 -12.45 15.12
C SER A 23 -12.62 -12.42 16.00
N GLY A 24 -12.79 -11.40 16.85
CA GLY A 24 -13.97 -11.18 17.68
C GLY A 24 -15.16 -10.47 17.01
N LYS A 25 -15.00 -9.90 15.80
CA LYS A 25 -16.11 -9.20 15.10
C LYS A 25 -16.51 -9.91 13.81
N ASN A 26 -17.81 -10.12 13.66
CA ASN A 26 -18.40 -10.57 12.41
C ASN A 26 -18.84 -9.36 11.55
N PHE A 27 -18.16 -9.13 10.44
CA PHE A 27 -18.55 -8.13 9.45
C PHE A 27 -19.60 -8.75 8.52
N LYS A 28 -20.86 -8.30 8.62
CA LYS A 28 -21.98 -8.89 7.88
C LYS A 28 -22.19 -8.29 6.49
N ASN A 29 -21.84 -7.01 6.32
CA ASN A 29 -22.08 -6.28 5.08
C ASN A 29 -20.81 -6.27 4.23
N PHE A 30 -20.95 -6.57 2.94
CA PHE A 30 -19.85 -6.44 1.99
C PHE A 30 -19.45 -4.96 1.88
N PRO A 31 -18.21 -4.58 2.27
CA PRO A 31 -17.89 -3.18 2.55
C PRO A 31 -17.67 -2.34 1.29
N LEU A 32 -17.71 -2.94 0.11
CA LEU A 32 -17.43 -2.25 -1.14
C LEU A 32 -18.69 -1.71 -1.83
N VAL A 33 -19.90 -2.03 -1.34
CA VAL A 33 -21.18 -1.62 -1.97
C VAL A 33 -21.40 -0.11 -2.02
N SER A 34 -20.74 0.66 -1.16
CA SER A 34 -20.77 2.12 -1.17
C SER A 34 -19.57 2.70 -0.42
N GLU A 35 -19.27 3.97 -0.68
CA GLU A 35 -18.28 4.73 0.08
C GLU A 35 -18.57 4.68 1.60
N GLN A 36 -19.85 4.81 1.98
CA GLN A 36 -20.26 4.78 3.38
C GLN A 36 -19.99 3.42 4.03
N GLU A 37 -20.25 2.31 3.34
CA GLU A 37 -19.94 0.97 3.88
C GLU A 37 -18.42 0.73 3.97
N SER A 38 -17.64 1.25 3.02
CA SER A 38 -16.18 1.20 3.09
C SER A 38 -15.67 2.02 4.27
N LYS A 39 -16.25 3.19 4.54
CA LYS A 39 -15.89 4.04 5.68
C LYS A 39 -16.25 3.37 6.99
N ASN A 40 -17.44 2.76 7.06
CA ASN A 40 -17.89 1.99 8.22
C ASN A 40 -16.91 0.83 8.51
N PHE A 41 -16.47 0.11 7.48
CA PHE A 41 -15.48 -0.94 7.61
C PHE A 41 -14.16 -0.44 8.20
N ILE A 42 -13.57 0.63 7.63
CA ILE A 42 -12.31 1.21 8.11
C ILE A 42 -12.44 1.69 9.56
N ASN A 43 -13.51 2.45 9.87
CA ASN A 43 -13.75 2.98 11.21
C ASN A 43 -13.87 1.85 12.25
N GLU A 44 -14.59 0.78 11.91
CA GLU A 44 -14.73 -0.38 12.79
C GLU A 44 -13.41 -1.14 12.96
N PHE A 45 -12.63 -1.31 11.90
CA PHE A 45 -11.33 -1.97 11.97
C PHE A 45 -10.35 -1.18 12.87
N ILE A 46 -10.35 0.15 12.78
CA ILE A 46 -9.53 1.02 13.63
C ILE A 46 -10.02 1.04 15.07
N LYS A 47 -11.34 1.05 15.29
CA LYS A 47 -11.92 0.91 16.63
C LYS A 47 -11.51 -0.40 17.28
N LEU A 48 -11.58 -1.51 16.55
CA LEU A 48 -11.13 -2.83 17.01
C LEU A 48 -9.62 -2.87 17.31
N SER A 49 -8.83 -2.10 16.57
CA SER A 49 -7.39 -1.98 16.81
C SER A 49 -7.01 -1.20 18.08
N GLY A 50 -7.99 -0.60 18.76
CA GLY A 50 -7.79 0.30 19.90
C GLY A 50 -7.07 1.60 19.55
N LYS A 51 -7.00 1.97 18.26
CA LYS A 51 -6.27 3.13 17.72
C LYS A 51 -7.19 4.23 17.22
N SER A 52 -8.44 4.23 17.66
CA SER A 52 -9.40 5.29 17.33
C SER A 52 -9.08 6.56 18.14
N GLU A 53 -8.44 7.53 17.50
CA GLU A 53 -8.38 8.92 18.00
C GLU A 53 -9.26 9.83 17.13
N SER A 54 -9.68 10.98 17.67
CA SER A 54 -10.51 11.95 16.94
C SER A 54 -9.84 12.43 15.64
N GLU A 55 -8.53 12.67 15.67
CA GLU A 55 -7.78 13.13 14.50
C GLU A 55 -7.61 12.03 13.43
N PHE A 56 -7.50 10.77 13.86
CA PHE A 56 -7.54 9.61 12.98
C PHE A 56 -8.87 9.53 12.24
N ASN A 57 -9.97 9.70 12.97
CA ASN A 57 -11.30 9.70 12.40
C ASN A 57 -11.47 10.82 11.37
N ASN A 58 -10.96 12.02 11.64
CA ASN A 58 -11.01 13.13 10.69
C ASN A 58 -10.29 12.80 9.38
N LEU A 59 -9.08 12.24 9.45
CA LEU A 59 -8.31 11.83 8.28
C LEU A 59 -9.04 10.74 7.45
N ILE A 60 -9.75 9.81 8.11
CA ILE A 60 -10.56 8.79 7.40
C ILE A 60 -11.78 9.41 6.74
N GLN A 61 -12.48 10.32 7.42
CA GLN A 61 -13.63 11.02 6.83
C GLN A 61 -13.23 11.78 5.57
N GLU A 62 -11.99 12.25 5.54
CA GLU A 62 -11.40 12.96 4.43
C GLU A 62 -11.06 12.10 3.21
N LEU A 63 -11.05 10.76 3.30
CA LEU A 63 -10.73 9.88 2.15
C LEU A 63 -11.70 9.99 0.97
N GLY A 64 -12.98 10.32 1.22
CA GLY A 64 -13.99 10.37 0.15
C GLY A 64 -14.07 9.06 -0.64
N ASP A 65 -14.17 9.17 -1.97
CA ASP A 65 -14.23 8.04 -2.91
C ASP A 65 -13.02 7.08 -2.84
N ARG A 66 -11.87 7.55 -2.32
CA ARG A 66 -10.66 6.70 -2.14
C ARG A 66 -10.86 5.61 -1.09
N THR A 67 -11.87 5.75 -0.24
CA THR A 67 -12.19 4.74 0.77
C THR A 67 -12.47 3.38 0.11
N VAL A 68 -13.22 3.36 -0.99
CA VAL A 68 -13.53 2.10 -1.71
C VAL A 68 -12.26 1.52 -2.33
N HIS A 69 -11.38 2.37 -2.86
CA HIS A 69 -10.08 1.95 -3.36
C HIS A 69 -9.23 1.27 -2.26
N VAL A 70 -9.10 1.89 -1.08
CA VAL A 70 -8.34 1.34 0.05
C VAL A 70 -8.88 -0.04 0.46
N VAL A 71 -10.20 -0.18 0.55
CA VAL A 71 -10.85 -1.44 0.92
C VAL A 71 -10.70 -2.49 -0.19
N SER A 72 -10.78 -2.09 -1.46
CA SER A 72 -10.59 -2.99 -2.61
C SER A 72 -9.16 -3.52 -2.67
N ALA A 73 -8.17 -2.64 -2.52
CA ALA A 73 -6.75 -2.99 -2.43
C ALA A 73 -6.48 -3.95 -1.27
N PHE A 74 -7.12 -3.73 -0.11
CA PHE A 74 -7.02 -4.62 1.04
C PHE A 74 -7.45 -6.06 0.69
N PHE A 75 -8.62 -6.24 0.09
CA PHE A 75 -9.12 -7.58 -0.27
C PHE A 75 -8.38 -8.22 -1.45
N ILE A 76 -8.07 -7.47 -2.52
CA ILE A 76 -7.28 -7.98 -3.65
C ILE A 76 -5.89 -8.45 -3.17
N GLY A 77 -5.24 -7.67 -2.30
CA GLY A 77 -3.96 -8.05 -1.73
C GLY A 77 -4.02 -9.34 -0.92
N HIS A 78 -5.09 -9.54 -0.13
CA HIS A 78 -5.33 -10.80 0.54
C HIS A 78 -5.52 -11.96 -0.43
N TYR A 79 -6.26 -11.76 -1.51
CA TYR A 79 -6.46 -12.81 -2.51
C TYR A 79 -5.16 -13.21 -3.20
N ILE A 80 -4.36 -12.23 -3.65
CA ILE A 80 -3.05 -12.47 -4.27
C ILE A 80 -2.11 -13.18 -3.29
N TYR A 81 -2.07 -12.72 -2.03
CA TYR A 81 -1.27 -13.33 -0.99
C TYR A 81 -1.65 -14.81 -0.76
N GLN A 82 -2.93 -15.18 -0.83
CA GLN A 82 -3.33 -16.59 -0.63
C GLN A 82 -3.10 -17.48 -1.85
N ASN A 83 -3.14 -16.91 -3.07
CA ASN A 83 -3.21 -17.69 -4.31
C ASN A 83 -1.92 -17.66 -5.16
N THR A 84 -0.81 -17.15 -4.63
CA THR A 84 0.47 -17.03 -5.38
C THR A 84 1.68 -17.40 -4.54
N ASN A 85 2.84 -17.56 -5.19
CA ASN A 85 4.12 -17.83 -4.51
C ASN A 85 4.61 -16.67 -3.62
N LEU A 86 3.97 -15.50 -3.68
CA LEU A 86 4.28 -14.39 -2.78
C LEU A 86 3.97 -14.76 -1.33
N LYS A 87 3.02 -15.67 -1.08
CA LYS A 87 2.67 -16.10 0.29
C LYS A 87 3.88 -16.53 1.09
N SER A 88 4.62 -17.51 0.57
CA SER A 88 5.76 -18.12 1.26
C SER A 88 6.92 -17.14 1.40
N LYS A 89 7.11 -16.26 0.41
CA LYS A 89 8.12 -15.19 0.45
C LYS A 89 7.80 -14.16 1.53
N ILE A 90 6.55 -13.70 1.61
CA ILE A 90 6.05 -12.75 2.62
C ILE A 90 6.08 -13.38 4.02
N ASP A 91 5.62 -14.62 4.18
CA ASP A 91 5.62 -15.32 5.47
C ASP A 91 7.03 -15.46 6.04
N ARG A 92 8.01 -15.72 5.16
CA ARG A 92 9.42 -15.76 5.52
C ARG A 92 9.94 -14.38 5.92
N GLU A 93 9.57 -13.32 5.20
CA GLU A 93 9.93 -11.94 5.55
C GLU A 93 9.38 -11.55 6.92
N ILE A 94 8.08 -11.77 7.16
CA ILE A 94 7.43 -11.48 8.44
C ILE A 94 8.06 -12.29 9.58
N THR A 95 8.29 -13.60 9.36
CA THR A 95 8.94 -14.46 10.36
C THR A 95 10.35 -13.97 10.71
N LYS A 96 11.12 -13.55 9.70
CA LYS A 96 12.45 -12.97 9.92
C LYS A 96 12.36 -11.68 10.72
N ILE A 97 11.47 -10.76 10.35
CA ILE A 97 11.23 -9.51 11.09
C ILE A 97 10.88 -9.82 12.54
N LYS A 98 9.95 -10.74 12.80
CA LYS A 98 9.56 -11.09 14.16
C LYS A 98 10.72 -11.65 14.98
N LYS A 99 11.53 -12.52 14.37
CA LYS A 99 12.71 -13.11 15.01
C LYS A 99 13.78 -12.06 15.31
N ASP A 100 14.14 -11.24 14.32
CA ASP A 100 15.20 -10.23 14.45
C ASP A 100 14.82 -9.15 15.48
N LEU A 101 13.52 -8.94 15.69
CA LEU A 101 12.98 -7.91 16.57
C LEU A 101 12.43 -8.44 17.90
N ASN A 102 12.51 -9.75 18.17
CA ASN A 102 11.94 -10.40 19.36
C ASN A 102 10.45 -10.06 19.61
N ILE A 103 9.68 -9.95 18.53
CA ILE A 103 8.24 -9.64 18.57
C ILE A 103 7.48 -10.87 19.03
N ASN A 104 6.87 -10.79 20.21
CA ASN A 104 6.07 -11.87 20.79
C ASN A 104 4.59 -11.75 20.43
N SER A 105 4.17 -10.60 19.88
CA SER A 105 2.81 -10.39 19.39
C SER A 105 2.43 -11.28 18.20
N GLU A 106 1.13 -11.51 18.04
CA GLU A 106 0.55 -12.11 16.84
C GLU A 106 0.57 -11.18 15.62
N VAL A 107 1.65 -10.43 15.38
CA VAL A 107 1.83 -9.70 14.12
C VAL A 107 1.84 -10.70 12.96
N ASN A 108 0.96 -10.47 11.99
CA ASN A 108 0.80 -11.28 10.78
C ASN A 108 0.58 -10.38 9.55
N PHE A 109 0.46 -11.01 8.38
CA PHE A 109 0.24 -10.31 7.12
C PHE A 109 -0.97 -9.37 7.18
N SER A 110 -2.14 -9.84 7.65
CA SER A 110 -3.38 -9.04 7.68
C SER A 110 -3.25 -7.76 8.50
N PHE A 111 -2.54 -7.82 9.64
CA PHE A 111 -2.27 -6.63 10.44
C PHE A 111 -1.40 -5.61 9.70
N MET A 112 -0.25 -6.06 9.16
CA MET A 112 0.69 -5.17 8.46
C MET A 112 0.08 -4.62 7.16
N TRP A 113 -0.66 -5.47 6.45
CA TRP A 113 -1.33 -5.15 5.20
C TRP A 113 -2.43 -4.12 5.39
N PHE A 114 -3.26 -4.27 6.43
CA PHE A 114 -4.28 -3.28 6.76
C PHE A 114 -3.68 -1.89 7.02
N LEU A 115 -2.64 -1.80 7.86
CA LEU A 115 -2.00 -0.51 8.16
C LEU A 115 -1.41 0.12 6.89
N THR A 116 -0.74 -0.68 6.07
CA THR A 116 -0.14 -0.19 4.80
C THR A 116 -1.21 0.32 3.83
N CYS A 117 -2.30 -0.45 3.62
CA CYS A 117 -3.41 -0.06 2.76
C CYS A 117 -4.12 1.18 3.29
N LEU A 118 -4.33 1.31 4.59
CA LEU A 118 -4.99 2.49 5.15
C LEU A 118 -4.14 3.75 4.95
N PHE A 119 -2.83 3.66 5.20
CA PHE A 119 -1.98 4.84 5.31
C PHE A 119 -1.58 5.42 3.96
N HIS A 120 -1.55 4.62 2.90
CA HIS A 120 -1.03 5.10 1.62
C HIS A 120 -1.87 6.23 1.00
N ASP A 121 -3.19 6.17 1.17
CA ASP A 121 -4.11 7.13 0.53
C ASP A 121 -4.75 8.13 1.51
N ILE A 122 -4.65 7.89 2.83
CA ILE A 122 -5.23 8.78 3.85
C ILE A 122 -4.58 10.18 3.89
N GLY A 123 -3.35 10.29 3.38
CA GLY A 123 -2.65 11.57 3.28
C GLY A 123 -3.05 12.42 2.08
N TYR A 124 -3.87 11.93 1.15
CA TYR A 124 -4.05 12.55 -0.16
C TYR A 124 -4.51 14.02 -0.09
N LYS A 125 -5.41 14.37 0.83
CA LYS A 125 -5.85 15.77 1.01
C LYS A 125 -4.75 16.72 1.49
N LEU A 126 -3.73 16.22 2.19
CA LEU A 126 -2.57 17.02 2.58
C LEU A 126 -1.79 17.49 1.35
N GLU A 127 -1.75 16.69 0.28
CA GLU A 127 -1.10 17.06 -0.98
C GLU A 127 -1.91 18.11 -1.77
N GLU A 128 -3.23 18.18 -1.58
CA GLU A 128 -4.09 19.17 -2.25
C GLU A 128 -4.06 20.56 -1.59
N GLN A 129 -3.45 20.70 -0.42
CA GLN A 129 -3.35 21.99 0.28
C GLN A 129 -2.50 22.99 -0.52
N GLN A 130 -3.01 24.21 -0.65
CA GLN A 130 -2.34 25.33 -1.32
C GLN A 130 -2.40 26.58 -0.42
N PRO A 131 -1.24 27.15 -0.01
CA PRO A 131 0.11 26.66 -0.24
C PRO A 131 0.39 25.31 0.47
N PRO A 132 1.45 24.57 0.09
CA PRO A 132 1.89 23.39 0.83
C PRO A 132 2.08 23.68 2.32
N LYS A 133 1.67 22.74 3.18
CA LYS A 133 1.77 22.88 4.65
C LYS A 133 3.21 23.03 5.14
N TYR A 134 4.12 22.25 4.55
CA TYR A 134 5.53 22.20 4.91
C TYR A 134 6.40 22.82 3.81
N GLU A 135 7.27 23.77 4.17
CA GLU A 135 8.17 24.49 3.27
C GLU A 135 9.45 23.69 2.91
N ASN A 136 9.73 22.62 3.64
CA ASN A 136 10.83 21.68 3.39
C ASN A 136 10.65 20.43 4.25
N PHE A 137 11.51 19.43 4.00
CA PHE A 137 11.47 18.17 4.73
C PHE A 137 11.81 18.33 6.23
N GLU A 138 12.69 19.27 6.57
CA GLU A 138 13.10 19.54 7.95
C GLU A 138 11.93 20.07 8.80
N GLN A 139 11.08 20.93 8.22
CA GLN A 139 9.86 21.41 8.88
C GLN A 139 8.89 20.26 9.14
N LEU A 140 8.70 19.35 8.18
CA LEU A 140 7.89 18.13 8.36
C LEU A 140 8.37 17.33 9.58
N LEU A 141 9.69 17.13 9.72
CA LEU A 141 10.26 16.41 10.86
C LEU A 141 10.03 17.14 12.19
N ASN A 142 10.30 18.44 12.22
CA ASN A 142 10.21 19.25 13.44
C ASN A 142 8.78 19.29 13.99
N GLU A 143 7.78 19.39 13.11
CA GLU A 143 6.37 19.43 13.50
C GLU A 143 5.78 18.06 13.84
N ASN A 144 6.42 16.96 13.43
CA ASN A 144 5.88 15.60 13.59
C ASN A 144 6.82 14.67 14.37
N SER A 145 7.53 15.17 15.38
CA SER A 145 8.32 14.33 16.32
C SER A 145 9.55 13.61 15.73
N GLY A 146 10.10 14.10 14.62
CA GLY A 146 11.41 13.71 14.12
C GLY A 146 11.42 12.54 13.12
N ALA A 147 12.62 12.00 12.87
CA ALA A 147 12.83 10.96 11.85
C ALA A 147 12.31 9.59 12.29
N MET A 148 11.79 8.82 11.33
CA MET A 148 11.50 7.40 11.54
C MET A 148 12.80 6.60 11.68
N PRO A 149 12.81 5.50 12.47
CA PRO A 149 13.95 4.60 12.52
C PRO A 149 14.24 4.00 11.14
N GLU A 150 15.50 3.69 10.88
CA GLU A 150 15.89 2.94 9.68
C GLU A 150 15.35 1.50 9.80
N ILE A 151 14.59 1.04 8.80
CA ILE A 151 13.97 -0.29 8.79
C ILE A 151 14.18 -1.00 7.45
N CYS A 152 14.06 -2.33 7.50
CA CYS A 152 14.15 -3.26 6.39
C CYS A 152 12.78 -3.46 5.67
N GLY A 153 12.76 -4.21 4.57
CA GLY A 153 11.55 -4.50 3.80
C GLY A 153 11.35 -3.64 2.55
N ILE A 154 12.25 -2.69 2.34
CA ILE A 154 12.34 -1.88 1.12
C ILE A 154 13.81 -1.81 0.64
N PRO A 155 14.05 -1.56 -0.66
CA PRO A 155 15.40 -1.31 -1.17
C PRO A 155 16.12 -0.17 -0.45
N LYS A 156 17.38 -0.41 -0.05
CA LYS A 156 18.18 0.53 0.76
C LYS A 156 18.32 1.94 0.16
N PHE A 157 18.24 2.08 -1.16
CA PHE A 157 18.38 3.39 -1.80
C PHE A 157 17.28 4.37 -1.38
N TYR A 158 16.08 3.89 -1.01
CA TYR A 158 15.01 4.75 -0.52
C TYR A 158 15.41 5.54 0.74
N ASN A 159 16.26 4.96 1.61
CA ASN A 159 16.78 5.64 2.81
C ASN A 159 17.65 6.86 2.47
N THR A 160 18.21 6.91 1.26
CA THR A 160 19.12 7.99 0.84
C THR A 160 18.41 9.09 0.05
N ILE A 161 17.32 8.77 -0.64
CA ILE A 161 16.73 9.66 -1.65
C ILE A 161 15.39 10.27 -1.26
N TYR A 162 14.69 9.75 -0.25
CA TYR A 162 13.33 10.20 0.08
C TYR A 162 13.24 11.69 0.43
N LYS A 163 14.25 12.25 1.10
CA LYS A 163 14.33 13.69 1.41
C LYS A 163 14.47 14.53 0.13
N ASN A 164 15.33 14.08 -0.77
CA ASN A 164 15.55 14.72 -2.06
C ASN A 164 14.27 14.66 -2.91
N TYR A 165 13.56 13.54 -2.87
CA TYR A 165 12.29 13.37 -3.56
C TYR A 165 11.19 14.28 -2.99
N PHE A 166 11.10 14.43 -1.67
CA PHE A 166 10.18 15.37 -1.03
C PHE A 166 10.45 16.81 -1.49
N ASN A 167 11.72 17.23 -1.48
CA ASN A 167 12.11 18.57 -1.93
C ASN A 167 11.90 18.78 -3.43
N PHE A 168 12.08 17.73 -4.25
CA PHE A 168 11.73 17.72 -5.67
C PHE A 168 10.22 17.95 -5.87
N ARG A 169 9.37 17.19 -5.18
CA ARG A 169 7.91 17.35 -5.25
C ARG A 169 7.47 18.75 -4.83
N LEU A 170 8.12 19.31 -3.80
CA LEU A 170 7.82 20.65 -3.34
C LEU A 170 8.21 21.72 -4.36
N LYS A 171 9.43 21.67 -4.90
CA LYS A 171 9.94 22.70 -5.84
C LYS A 171 9.33 22.60 -7.23
N GLU A 172 9.13 21.38 -7.74
CA GLU A 172 8.70 21.17 -9.12
C GLU A 172 7.17 21.10 -9.25
N HIS A 173 6.47 20.65 -8.20
CA HIS A 173 5.01 20.45 -8.24
C HIS A 173 4.24 21.28 -7.20
N CYS A 174 4.92 22.11 -6.39
CA CYS A 174 4.30 22.91 -5.33
C CYS A 174 3.42 22.06 -4.39
N LYS A 175 3.97 20.92 -3.94
CA LYS A 175 3.23 19.90 -3.18
C LYS A 175 4.08 19.25 -2.10
N ASN A 176 3.50 19.01 -0.92
CA ASN A 176 4.03 18.01 0.01
C ASN A 176 3.58 16.63 -0.46
N ASP A 177 4.51 15.73 -0.72
CA ASP A 177 4.19 14.37 -1.14
C ASP A 177 3.36 13.67 -0.06
N HIS A 178 2.14 13.26 -0.37
CA HIS A 178 1.23 12.72 0.65
C HIS A 178 1.76 11.46 1.30
N GLY A 179 2.38 10.56 0.53
CA GLY A 179 2.93 9.31 1.05
C GLY A 179 4.10 9.51 2.00
N ILE A 180 5.05 10.39 1.63
CA ILE A 180 6.17 10.74 2.51
C ILE A 180 5.67 11.43 3.77
N THR A 181 4.74 12.37 3.62
CA THR A 181 4.16 13.16 4.73
C THR A 181 3.43 12.25 5.71
N ILE A 182 2.51 11.43 5.20
CA ILE A 182 1.64 10.59 6.02
C ILE A 182 2.43 9.47 6.69
N ALA A 183 3.44 8.88 6.04
CA ALA A 183 4.30 7.87 6.65
C ALA A 183 4.92 8.34 7.97
N HIS A 184 5.42 9.59 8.02
CA HIS A 184 6.00 10.19 9.22
C HIS A 184 4.93 10.46 10.28
N ILE A 185 3.84 11.14 9.91
CA ILE A 185 2.74 11.46 10.82
C ILE A 185 2.20 10.19 11.48
N MET A 186 1.93 9.18 10.67
CA MET A 186 1.30 7.93 11.07
C MET A 186 2.17 7.09 11.98
N TYR A 187 3.47 7.00 11.69
CA TYR A 187 4.42 6.31 12.54
C TYR A 187 4.37 6.88 13.97
N HIS A 188 4.52 8.20 14.11
CA HIS A 188 4.57 8.84 15.43
C HIS A 188 3.25 8.78 16.18
N LYS A 189 2.13 8.93 15.47
CA LYS A 189 0.79 8.77 16.06
C LYS A 189 0.57 7.36 16.60
N LEU A 190 0.89 6.33 15.82
CA LEU A 190 0.77 4.94 16.28
C LEU A 190 1.68 4.64 17.48
N CYS A 191 2.92 5.15 17.46
CA CYS A 191 3.82 5.06 18.61
C CYS A 191 3.24 5.75 19.84
N ASN A 192 2.60 6.91 19.69
CA ASN A 192 1.95 7.61 20.79
C ASN A 192 0.76 6.82 21.35
N ILE A 193 -0.14 6.34 20.49
CA ILE A 193 -1.28 5.50 20.90
C ILE A 193 -0.78 4.28 21.69
N ARG A 194 0.26 3.61 21.17
CA ARG A 194 0.86 2.46 21.84
C ARG A 194 1.42 2.82 23.22
N LYS A 195 2.15 3.93 23.35
CA LYS A 195 2.68 4.43 24.64
C LYS A 195 1.57 4.74 25.65
N VAL A 196 0.46 5.33 25.19
CA VAL A 196 -0.70 5.61 26.03
C VAL A 196 -1.38 4.31 26.47
N ALA A 197 -1.56 3.37 25.53
CA ALA A 197 -2.20 2.08 25.80
C ALA A 197 -1.41 1.20 26.78
N GLU A 198 -0.08 1.15 26.63
CA GLU A 198 0.82 0.43 27.54
C GLU A 198 0.74 0.97 28.98
N LYS A 199 0.51 2.28 29.15
CA LYS A 199 0.35 2.92 30.47
C LYS A 199 -1.05 2.73 31.07
N ASN A 200 -2.07 2.48 30.25
CA ASN A 200 -3.47 2.37 30.66
C ASN A 200 -4.12 1.02 30.26
N PRO A 201 -3.56 -0.13 30.68
CA PRO A 201 -3.98 -1.46 30.18
C PRO A 201 -5.43 -1.86 30.54
N LYS A 202 -6.08 -1.18 31.48
CA LYS A 202 -7.49 -1.44 31.83
C LYS A 202 -8.49 -0.76 30.88
N GLU A 203 -8.10 0.34 30.25
CA GLU A 203 -8.95 1.10 29.31
C GLU A 203 -8.77 0.61 27.87
N HIS A 204 -7.61 0.02 27.56
CA HIS A 204 -7.31 -0.54 26.25
C HIS A 204 -7.55 -2.05 26.26
N GLN A 205 -8.33 -2.54 25.30
CA GLN A 205 -8.84 -3.92 25.22
C GLN A 205 -7.78 -4.96 25.59
N ILE A 206 -8.10 -5.83 26.57
CA ILE A 206 -7.21 -6.85 27.17
C ILE A 206 -6.61 -7.82 26.12
N ASN A 207 -7.23 -7.93 24.93
CA ASN A 207 -6.82 -8.84 23.86
C ASN A 207 -5.93 -8.19 22.78
N LEU A 208 -5.54 -6.92 22.93
CA LEU A 208 -4.65 -6.24 22.01
C LEU A 208 -3.22 -6.22 22.56
N ASN A 209 -2.24 -6.46 21.68
CA ASN A 209 -0.84 -6.33 22.04
C ASN A 209 -0.37 -4.88 21.85
N TRP A 210 0.35 -4.34 22.84
CA TRP A 210 0.91 -2.99 22.88
C TRP A 210 2.42 -2.97 23.17
N GLU A 211 3.10 -4.10 22.95
CA GLU A 211 4.54 -4.25 23.16
C GLU A 211 5.33 -3.20 22.38
N LYS A 212 6.44 -2.74 22.97
CA LYS A 212 7.29 -1.70 22.41
C LYS A 212 7.81 -2.02 21.01
N ASP A 213 8.07 -3.29 20.70
CA ASP A 213 8.59 -3.71 19.39
C ASP A 213 7.58 -3.52 18.24
N LEU A 214 6.30 -3.25 18.52
CA LEU A 214 5.33 -2.81 17.51
C LEU A 214 5.72 -1.49 16.84
N GLU A 215 6.49 -0.62 17.51
CA GLU A 215 6.99 0.61 16.88
C GLU A 215 7.80 0.30 15.62
N LYS A 216 8.52 -0.82 15.60
CA LYS A 216 9.27 -1.27 14.41
C LYS A 216 8.35 -1.79 13.30
N ILE A 217 7.22 -2.40 13.66
CA ILE A 217 6.20 -2.79 12.68
C ILE A 217 5.51 -1.56 12.09
N PHE A 218 5.24 -0.54 12.91
CA PHE A 218 4.69 0.73 12.43
C PHE A 218 5.63 1.40 11.44
N ALA A 219 6.92 1.48 11.76
CA ALA A 219 7.88 2.03 10.83
C ALA A 219 8.08 1.16 9.58
N PHE A 220 7.99 -0.18 9.66
CA PHE A 220 7.96 -1.04 8.46
C PHE A 220 6.82 -0.65 7.53
N CYS A 221 5.59 -0.52 8.05
CA CYS A 221 4.42 -0.16 7.25
C CYS A 221 4.58 1.25 6.67
N SER A 222 5.04 2.22 7.48
CA SER A 222 5.31 3.59 7.03
C SER A 222 6.38 3.66 5.94
N TRP A 223 7.45 2.86 6.03
CA TRP A 223 8.49 2.81 4.99
C TRP A 223 7.96 2.24 3.67
N ASN A 224 7.08 1.24 3.72
CA ASN A 224 6.42 0.72 2.51
C ASN A 224 5.54 1.79 1.84
N VAL A 225 4.75 2.53 2.62
CA VAL A 225 3.93 3.66 2.14
C VAL A 225 4.79 4.76 1.53
N LEU A 226 5.85 5.15 2.23
CA LEU A 226 6.80 6.17 1.80
C LEU A 226 7.47 5.77 0.49
N ALA A 227 8.04 4.57 0.42
CA ALA A 227 8.78 4.09 -0.74
C ALA A 227 7.89 3.92 -1.98
N HIS A 228 6.63 3.49 -1.79
CA HIS A 228 5.65 3.37 -2.87
C HIS A 228 5.36 4.72 -3.55
N ASN A 229 5.42 5.82 -2.79
CA ASN A 229 5.15 7.16 -3.31
C ASN A 229 6.36 7.84 -3.99
N ILE A 230 7.52 7.17 -4.02
CA ILE A 230 8.70 7.65 -4.73
C ILE A 230 8.77 6.97 -6.10
N TRP A 231 8.53 7.76 -7.15
CA TRP A 231 8.31 7.24 -8.49
C TRP A 231 9.61 7.11 -9.29
N PHE A 232 9.64 6.14 -10.21
CA PHE A 232 10.75 5.95 -11.14
C PHE A 232 10.58 6.84 -12.37
N ALA A 233 11.68 7.38 -12.88
CA ALA A 233 11.71 8.08 -14.16
C ALA A 233 12.06 7.09 -15.28
N GLU A 234 11.31 7.13 -16.38
CA GLU A 234 11.65 6.39 -17.59
C GLU A 234 12.85 7.07 -18.28
N LYS A 235 13.90 6.30 -18.63
CA LYS A 235 15.13 6.83 -19.26
C LYS A 235 14.86 7.68 -20.52
N GLY A 236 13.78 7.40 -21.25
CA GLY A 236 13.37 8.15 -22.45
C GLY A 236 12.76 9.53 -22.16
N LYS A 237 12.33 9.83 -20.92
CA LYS A 237 11.75 11.12 -20.52
C LYS A 237 12.85 12.09 -20.09
N THR A 238 13.46 12.76 -21.07
CA THR A 238 14.65 13.61 -20.87
C THR A 238 14.46 14.72 -19.84
N CYS A 239 13.26 15.30 -19.75
CA CYS A 239 12.94 16.32 -18.74
C CYS A 239 12.99 15.74 -17.31
N ASP A 240 12.29 14.63 -17.08
CA ASP A 240 12.26 13.96 -15.76
C ASP A 240 13.66 13.50 -15.36
N VAL A 241 14.41 12.90 -16.29
CA VAL A 241 15.80 12.48 -16.07
C VAL A 241 16.70 13.65 -15.67
N ARG A 242 16.55 14.82 -16.31
CA ARG A 242 17.31 16.02 -15.95
C ARG A 242 16.97 16.48 -14.54
N LYS A 243 15.67 16.54 -14.19
CA LYS A 243 15.24 16.94 -12.84
C LYS A 243 15.79 15.95 -11.80
N TYR A 244 15.69 14.65 -12.04
CA TYR A 244 16.17 13.64 -11.10
C TYR A 244 17.68 13.77 -10.87
N LYS A 245 18.47 14.12 -11.89
CA LYS A 245 19.90 14.43 -11.73
C LYS A 245 20.15 15.68 -10.88
N VAL A 246 19.40 16.76 -11.13
CA VAL A 246 19.52 18.02 -10.38
C VAL A 246 19.25 17.83 -8.88
N PHE A 247 18.36 16.90 -8.55
CA PHE A 247 18.00 16.57 -7.17
C PHE A 247 18.74 15.35 -6.62
N GLU A 248 19.79 14.84 -7.29
CA GLU A 248 20.60 13.69 -6.82
C GLU A 248 19.77 12.41 -6.60
N MET A 249 18.88 12.11 -7.55
CA MET A 249 17.96 10.97 -7.55
C MET A 249 18.15 10.07 -8.77
N GLU A 250 19.35 10.01 -9.35
CA GLU A 250 19.64 9.24 -10.56
C GLU A 250 19.34 7.75 -10.41
N ILE A 251 19.43 7.24 -9.17
CA ILE A 251 19.08 5.85 -8.85
C ILE A 251 17.61 5.53 -9.13
N LEU A 252 16.72 6.51 -9.24
CA LEU A 252 15.32 6.32 -9.64
C LEU A 252 15.11 6.27 -11.16
N ILE A 253 16.15 6.48 -11.97
CA ILE A 253 16.04 6.31 -13.43
C ILE A 253 15.98 4.82 -13.74
N PHE A 254 14.89 4.37 -14.34
CA PHE A 254 14.71 2.98 -14.75
C PHE A 254 15.52 2.68 -16.02
N ASP A 255 16.39 1.68 -15.92
CA ASP A 255 17.37 1.26 -16.92
C ASP A 255 17.16 -0.21 -17.33
N GLU A 256 15.90 -0.65 -17.39
CA GLU A 256 15.49 -2.03 -17.70
C GLU A 256 15.88 -3.07 -16.63
N LYS A 257 16.41 -2.62 -15.49
CA LYS A 257 16.67 -3.44 -14.31
C LYS A 257 15.68 -3.10 -13.20
N TYR A 258 14.84 -4.07 -12.84
CA TYR A 258 13.91 -3.92 -11.73
C TYR A 258 14.67 -3.80 -10.41
N LYS A 259 14.49 -2.67 -9.73
CA LYS A 259 15.15 -2.38 -8.45
C LYS A 259 14.39 -2.91 -7.23
N ILE A 260 13.17 -3.43 -7.45
CA ILE A 260 12.32 -4.05 -6.44
C ILE A 260 12.24 -5.54 -6.78
N ASN A 261 12.82 -6.38 -5.92
CA ASN A 261 12.88 -7.83 -6.12
C ASN A 261 11.87 -8.54 -5.21
N PRO A 262 10.90 -9.32 -5.73
CA PRO A 262 9.96 -10.08 -4.90
C PRO A 262 10.63 -11.12 -4.00
N ASN A 263 11.87 -11.55 -4.27
CA ASN A 263 12.59 -12.47 -3.39
C ASN A 263 13.25 -11.77 -2.19
N GLU A 264 13.54 -10.47 -2.31
CA GLU A 264 14.18 -9.66 -1.27
C GLU A 264 13.19 -8.77 -0.51
N PHE A 265 12.20 -8.22 -1.21
CA PHE A 265 11.19 -7.29 -0.69
C PHE A 265 9.76 -7.73 -1.09
N PRO A 266 9.34 -8.96 -0.73
CA PRO A 266 8.07 -9.53 -1.20
C PRO A 266 6.84 -8.73 -0.75
N PHE A 267 6.79 -8.23 0.48
CA PHE A 267 5.66 -7.42 0.94
C PHE A 267 5.56 -6.11 0.17
N PHE A 268 6.69 -5.40 -0.01
CA PHE A 268 6.73 -4.16 -0.78
C PHE A 268 6.37 -4.36 -2.25
N PHE A 269 6.87 -5.44 -2.85
CA PHE A 269 6.51 -5.84 -4.21
C PHE A 269 5.00 -6.06 -4.35
N LEU A 270 4.39 -6.82 -3.43
CA LEU A 270 2.93 -7.04 -3.42
C LEU A 270 2.18 -5.71 -3.29
N PHE A 271 2.65 -4.83 -2.40
CA PHE A 271 2.02 -3.53 -2.20
C PHE A 271 2.01 -2.68 -3.47
N CYS A 272 3.18 -2.52 -4.10
CA CYS A 272 3.33 -1.85 -5.40
C CYS A 272 2.46 -2.47 -6.50
N LEU A 273 2.39 -3.80 -6.56
CA LEU A 273 1.60 -4.53 -7.54
C LEU A 273 0.11 -4.25 -7.37
N VAL A 274 -0.43 -4.50 -6.17
CA VAL A 274 -1.86 -4.36 -5.87
C VAL A 274 -2.33 -2.94 -6.14
N ASP A 275 -1.62 -1.95 -5.61
CA ASP A 275 -1.99 -0.54 -5.77
C ASP A 275 -2.12 -0.14 -7.25
N THR A 276 -1.26 -0.69 -8.09
CA THR A 276 -1.21 -0.39 -9.53
C THR A 276 -2.33 -1.07 -10.31
N ILE A 277 -2.65 -2.33 -10.00
CA ILE A 277 -3.59 -3.14 -10.78
C ILE A 277 -5.01 -3.15 -10.23
N GLU A 278 -5.25 -2.54 -9.06
CA GLU A 278 -6.57 -2.40 -8.44
C GLU A 278 -7.56 -1.74 -9.41
N PRO A 279 -8.56 -2.47 -9.95
CA PRO A 279 -9.33 -1.96 -11.08
C PRO A 279 -10.38 -0.90 -10.72
N TYR A 280 -10.85 -0.84 -9.47
CA TYR A 280 -11.86 0.13 -9.04
C TYR A 280 -11.36 1.57 -9.25
N LYS A 281 -10.05 1.85 -9.07
CA LYS A 281 -9.40 3.14 -9.39
C LYS A 281 -9.73 3.71 -10.76
N LYS A 282 -10.06 2.89 -11.76
CA LYS A 282 -10.37 3.33 -13.13
C LYS A 282 -11.83 3.24 -13.46
N VAL A 283 -12.51 2.26 -12.88
CA VAL A 283 -13.88 1.94 -13.24
C VAL A 283 -14.87 2.72 -12.40
N LEU A 284 -14.58 2.91 -11.11
CA LEU A 284 -15.42 3.61 -10.13
C LEU A 284 -16.86 3.07 -10.06
N ASP A 285 -17.04 1.79 -10.43
CA ASP A 285 -18.32 1.09 -10.46
C ASP A 285 -18.07 -0.41 -10.21
N LEU A 286 -18.75 -0.97 -9.21
CA LEU A 286 -18.64 -2.37 -8.81
C LEU A 286 -19.22 -3.34 -9.84
N GLU A 287 -20.28 -2.98 -10.55
CA GLU A 287 -20.90 -3.87 -11.53
C GLU A 287 -19.98 -4.05 -12.74
N MET A 288 -19.25 -2.99 -13.08
CA MET A 288 -18.25 -3.01 -14.12
C MET A 288 -17.01 -3.84 -13.74
N LEU A 289 -16.74 -4.09 -12.45
CA LEU A 289 -15.70 -5.04 -12.02
C LEU A 289 -15.98 -6.48 -12.46
N LYS A 290 -17.24 -6.83 -12.74
CA LYS A 290 -17.62 -8.14 -13.30
C LYS A 290 -17.15 -8.34 -14.74
N LYS A 291 -16.64 -7.29 -15.39
CA LYS A 291 -16.09 -7.32 -16.76
C LYS A 291 -14.57 -7.39 -16.80
N ILE A 292 -13.94 -7.63 -15.66
CA ILE A 292 -12.50 -7.75 -15.55
C ILE A 292 -12.23 -9.06 -14.84
N ASP A 293 -11.51 -9.95 -15.52
CA ASP A 293 -11.12 -11.23 -14.94
C ASP A 293 -9.69 -11.16 -14.45
N LEU A 294 -9.44 -11.77 -13.28
CA LEU A 294 -8.09 -12.00 -12.78
C LEU A 294 -7.88 -13.50 -12.63
N GLU A 295 -6.95 -14.04 -13.41
CA GLU A 295 -6.51 -15.43 -13.27
C GLU A 295 -5.19 -15.46 -12.50
N PHE A 296 -5.13 -16.30 -11.47
CA PHE A 296 -3.94 -16.44 -10.63
C PHE A 296 -3.28 -17.79 -10.86
N PHE A 297 -1.98 -17.74 -11.05
CA PHE A 297 -1.09 -18.88 -11.07
C PHE A 297 -0.03 -18.67 -9.98
N GLU A 298 0.73 -19.72 -9.69
CA GLU A 298 1.77 -19.64 -8.65
C GLU A 298 2.75 -18.48 -8.90
N ASP A 299 3.12 -18.21 -10.14
CA ASP A 299 4.17 -17.25 -10.52
C ASP A 299 3.71 -16.10 -11.43
N LYS A 300 2.43 -16.01 -11.74
CA LYS A 300 1.89 -14.96 -12.63
C LYS A 300 0.43 -14.64 -12.33
N ILE A 301 0.02 -13.45 -12.74
CA ILE A 301 -1.37 -12.98 -12.77
C ILE A 301 -1.72 -12.68 -14.22
N ILE A 302 -2.92 -13.02 -14.65
CA ILE A 302 -3.43 -12.60 -15.95
C ILE A 302 -4.67 -11.74 -15.74
N ILE A 303 -4.69 -10.58 -16.40
CA ILE A 303 -5.81 -9.64 -16.39
C ILE A 303 -6.47 -9.66 -17.77
N THR A 304 -7.77 -9.93 -17.82
CA THR A 304 -8.57 -9.92 -19.06
C THR A 304 -9.63 -8.82 -19.00
N ASP A 305 -9.67 -7.97 -20.03
CA ASP A 305 -10.71 -6.98 -20.29
C ASP A 305 -11.83 -7.62 -21.13
N ASN A 306 -13.03 -7.73 -20.55
CA ASN A 306 -14.23 -8.24 -21.21
C ASN A 306 -15.24 -7.14 -21.56
N PHE A 307 -14.83 -5.88 -21.56
CA PHE A 307 -15.68 -4.77 -21.99
C PHE A 307 -15.80 -4.76 -23.53
N SER A 308 -17.05 -4.67 -24.02
CA SER A 308 -17.30 -4.42 -25.44
C SER A 308 -16.90 -3.01 -25.89
N CYS A 309 -16.79 -2.05 -24.94
CA CYS A 309 -16.58 -0.63 -25.20
C CYS A 309 -15.12 -0.16 -25.10
N ASN A 310 -14.13 -1.06 -25.00
CA ASN A 310 -12.73 -0.72 -24.71
C ASN A 310 -12.51 0.01 -23.37
N CYS A 311 -13.48 -0.03 -22.47
CA CYS A 311 -13.44 0.69 -21.21
C CYS A 311 -12.35 0.16 -20.25
N GLY A 312 -11.92 -1.10 -20.39
CA GLY A 312 -10.83 -1.69 -19.60
C GLY A 312 -9.41 -1.38 -20.10
N LYS A 313 -9.24 -0.68 -21.23
CA LYS A 313 -7.91 -0.32 -21.77
C LYS A 313 -7.04 0.43 -20.77
N ALA A 314 -7.63 1.25 -19.90
CA ALA A 314 -6.90 1.98 -18.87
C ALA A 314 -6.27 1.03 -17.83
N ILE A 315 -6.96 -0.04 -17.46
CA ILE A 315 -6.50 -1.06 -16.50
C ILE A 315 -5.38 -1.88 -17.12
N LEU A 316 -5.58 -2.35 -18.36
CA LEU A 316 -4.54 -3.05 -19.11
C LEU A 316 -3.29 -2.17 -19.26
N LYS A 317 -3.46 -0.88 -19.55
CA LYS A 317 -2.33 0.05 -19.62
C LYS A 317 -1.59 0.17 -18.29
N GLN A 318 -2.28 0.23 -17.14
CA GLN A 318 -1.62 0.26 -15.82
C GLN A 318 -0.83 -1.02 -15.55
N ALA A 319 -1.43 -2.18 -15.82
CA ALA A 319 -0.74 -3.46 -15.73
C ALA A 319 0.50 -3.47 -16.63
N LYS A 320 0.39 -3.00 -17.88
CA LYS A 320 1.52 -2.88 -18.80
C LYS A 320 2.63 -1.96 -18.26
N ASP A 321 2.26 -0.83 -17.67
CA ASP A 321 3.19 0.18 -17.16
C ASP A 321 4.06 -0.37 -15.99
N LEU A 322 3.69 -1.49 -15.34
CA LEU A 322 4.55 -2.21 -14.39
C LEU A 322 5.90 -2.62 -15.01
N ASN A 323 5.93 -2.90 -16.32
CA ASN A 323 7.15 -3.27 -17.05
C ASN A 323 8.23 -2.18 -17.03
N LYS A 324 7.84 -0.95 -16.69
CA LYS A 324 8.72 0.23 -16.64
C LYS A 324 9.37 0.44 -15.28
N TRP A 325 9.06 -0.38 -14.27
CA TRP A 325 9.65 -0.15 -12.93
C TRP A 325 9.57 -1.33 -11.95
N LEU A 326 8.54 -2.18 -12.00
CA LEU A 326 8.29 -3.22 -10.98
C LEU A 326 8.61 -4.64 -11.46
N THR A 327 7.96 -5.08 -12.54
CA THR A 327 8.04 -6.47 -13.00
C THR A 327 7.71 -6.60 -14.47
N TYR A 328 8.14 -7.72 -15.08
CA TYR A 328 7.88 -8.01 -16.47
C TYR A 328 6.38 -8.22 -16.73
N THR A 329 5.88 -7.61 -17.80
CA THR A 329 4.53 -7.85 -18.31
C THR A 329 4.53 -8.11 -19.80
N ASN A 330 3.57 -8.91 -20.26
CA ASN A 330 3.41 -9.29 -21.66
C ASN A 330 1.95 -9.14 -22.10
N ASN A 331 1.74 -8.68 -23.33
CA ASN A 331 0.41 -8.72 -23.95
C ASN A 331 0.21 -10.12 -24.53
N GLU A 332 -0.75 -10.87 -23.98
CA GLU A 332 -1.14 -12.18 -24.53
C GLU A 332 -2.08 -11.97 -25.73
N THR A 333 -2.97 -10.99 -25.63
CA THR A 333 -3.85 -10.50 -26.70
C THR A 333 -4.06 -8.99 -26.54
N GLU A 334 -4.87 -8.35 -27.40
CA GLU A 334 -5.22 -6.93 -27.24
C GLU A 334 -5.98 -6.63 -25.94
N ASN A 335 -6.72 -7.62 -25.41
CA ASN A 335 -7.54 -7.49 -24.22
C ASN A 335 -7.01 -8.28 -23.00
N LYS A 336 -5.79 -8.85 -23.08
CA LYS A 336 -5.24 -9.74 -22.04
C LYS A 336 -3.78 -9.44 -21.76
N ILE A 337 -3.44 -9.24 -20.49
CA ILE A 337 -2.07 -8.96 -20.03
C ILE A 337 -1.65 -9.95 -18.95
N MET A 338 -0.47 -10.53 -19.14
CA MET A 338 0.23 -11.34 -18.14
C MET A 338 1.21 -10.48 -17.35
N ILE A 339 1.23 -10.66 -16.03
CA ILE A 339 2.15 -10.04 -15.08
C ILE A 339 2.96 -11.14 -14.39
N SER A 340 4.30 -11.06 -14.48
CA SER A 340 5.18 -11.99 -13.77
C SER A 340 5.30 -11.63 -12.29
N LEU A 341 5.22 -12.62 -11.41
CA LEU A 341 5.48 -12.49 -9.96
C LEU A 341 6.91 -12.93 -9.58
N ASN A 342 7.66 -13.42 -10.56
CA ASN A 342 9.08 -13.70 -10.45
C ASN A 342 9.88 -12.64 -11.19
N GLN A 343 11.15 -12.46 -10.82
CA GLN A 343 12.04 -11.66 -11.64
C GLN A 343 12.18 -12.28 -13.02
N LYS A 344 12.30 -11.41 -14.03
CA LYS A 344 12.64 -11.81 -15.39
C LYS A 344 13.90 -12.70 -15.32
N PRO A 345 13.92 -13.88 -15.96
CA PRO A 345 15.18 -14.58 -16.18
C PRO A 345 16.13 -13.61 -16.86
N ILE A 346 17.33 -13.44 -16.30
CA ILE A 346 18.41 -12.64 -16.90
C ILE A 346 18.82 -13.30 -18.22
#